data_AF-A0A511DXD8-F1
#
_entry.id   AF-A0A511DXD8-F1
#
_cell.length_a   1.000
_cell.length_b   1.000
_cell.length_c   1.000
_cell.angle_alpha   90.00
_cell.angle_beta   90.00
_cell.angle_gamma   90.00
#
_symmetry.space_group_name_H-M   'P 1'
#
loop_
_entity.id
_entity.type
_entity.pdbx_description
1 polymer ?
#
loop_
_entity_poly.entity_id
_entity_poly.type
_entity_poly.pdbx_seq_one_letter_code
_entity_poly.pdbx_strand_id
1 'polypeptide(L)'
;MSKQYEKLIEQQARLKQKIEREDFKLRQSKYYENRQARKARSRRLIQKGALLEKYFQANNLSVEQTEELLKTFADYVNSHKPNKKLLPPVYQSLKADEITIDQSKSGF
;
A
#
# COMPACT_ATOMS: atom_id res chain seq x y z
N MET A 1 42.11 7.92 -35.58
CA MET A 1 41.62 8.43 -34.28
C MET A 1 42.59 7.98 -33.20
N SER A 2 42.83 8.76 -32.13
CA SER A 2 43.82 8.36 -31.11
C SER A 2 43.27 7.20 -30.25
N LYS A 3 44.13 6.26 -29.85
CA LYS A 3 43.78 5.12 -28.96
C LYS A 3 43.11 5.56 -27.65
N GLN A 4 43.35 6.78 -27.19
CA GLN A 4 42.73 7.33 -25.98
C GLN A 4 41.27 7.71 -26.22
N TYR A 5 40.97 8.23 -27.41
CA TYR A 5 39.62 8.63 -27.80
C TYR A 5 38.69 7.42 -27.96
N GLU A 6 39.18 6.33 -28.54
CA GLU A 6 38.43 5.07 -28.66
C GLU A 6 38.07 4.49 -27.29
N LYS A 7 39.01 4.50 -26.33
CA LYS A 7 38.74 4.07 -24.95
C LYS A 7 37.67 4.93 -24.26
N LEU A 8 37.66 6.24 -24.50
CA LEU A 8 36.66 7.16 -23.96
C LEU A 8 35.26 6.86 -24.52
N ILE A 9 35.15 6.58 -25.82
CA ILE A 9 33.87 6.19 -26.45
C ILE A 9 33.36 4.87 -25.86
N GLU A 10 34.22 3.86 -25.72
CA GLU A 10 33.82 2.60 -25.11
C GLU A 10 33.36 2.76 -23.66
N GLN A 11 34.04 3.61 -22.89
CA GLN A 11 33.62 3.91 -21.51
C GLN A 11 32.27 4.61 -21.48
N GLN A 12 32.03 5.60 -22.34
CA GLN A 12 30.71 6.24 -22.46
C GLN A 12 29.61 5.23 -22.81
N ALA A 13 29.86 4.34 -23.77
CA ALA A 13 28.89 3.32 -24.18
C ALA A 13 28.56 2.35 -23.03
N ARG A 14 29.56 1.92 -22.27
CA ARG A 14 29.37 1.06 -21.09
C ARG A 14 28.59 1.76 -19.99
N LEU A 15 28.88 3.04 -19.73
CA LEU A 15 28.17 3.82 -18.72
C LEU A 15 26.71 4.03 -19.13
N LYS A 16 26.44 4.35 -20.40
CA LYS A 16 25.08 4.51 -20.92
C LYS A 16 24.26 3.22 -20.78
N GLN A 17 24.85 2.07 -21.12
CA GLN A 17 24.19 0.78 -20.91
C GLN A 17 23.89 0.47 -19.44
N LYS A 18 24.77 0.87 -18.50
CA LYS A 18 24.52 0.70 -17.07
C LYS A 18 23.34 1.55 -16.60
N ILE A 19 23.29 2.82 -17.02
CA ILE A 19 22.19 3.73 -16.70
C ILE A 19 20.86 3.17 -17.22
N GLU A 20 20.80 2.73 -18.48
CA GLU A 20 19.58 2.15 -19.06
C GLU A 20 19.10 0.90 -18.30
N ARG A 21 20.02 0.04 -17.85
CA ARG A 21 19.69 -1.14 -17.04
C ARG A 21 19.14 -0.77 -15.67
N GLU A 22 19.73 0.23 -15.01
CA GLU A 22 19.27 0.70 -13.70
C GLU A 22 17.92 1.41 -13.81
N ASP A 23 17.73 2.26 -14.81
CA ASP A 23 16.45 2.91 -15.10
C ASP A 23 15.34 1.90 -15.37
N PHE A 24 15.65 0.82 -16.11
CA PHE A 24 14.69 -0.24 -16.36
C PHE A 24 14.27 -0.96 -15.06
N LYS A 25 15.23 -1.30 -14.19
CA LYS A 25 14.95 -1.88 -12.87
C LYS A 25 14.15 -0.92 -11.97
N LEU A 26 14.46 0.38 -12.04
CA LEU A 26 13.75 1.41 -11.30
C LEU A 26 12.30 1.57 -11.78
N ARG A 27 12.06 1.51 -13.09
CA ARG A 27 10.70 1.52 -13.66
C ARG A 27 9.91 0.29 -13.25
N GLN A 28 10.53 -0.88 -13.27
CA GLN A 28 9.88 -2.12 -12.82
C GLN A 28 9.53 -2.06 -11.32
N SER A 29 10.47 -1.68 -10.45
CA SER A 29 10.21 -1.57 -9.01
C SER A 29 9.06 -0.61 -8.70
N LYS A 30 9.07 0.61 -9.27
CA LYS A 30 7.95 1.56 -9.14
C LYS A 30 6.62 0.98 -9.62
N TYR A 31 6.61 0.21 -10.69
CA TYR A 31 5.40 -0.44 -11.18
C TYR A 31 4.84 -1.44 -10.16
N TYR A 32 5.70 -2.30 -9.59
CA TYR A 32 5.31 -3.29 -8.60
C TYR A 32 4.87 -2.65 -7.28
N GLU A 33 5.58 -1.64 -6.77
CA GLU A 33 5.21 -0.88 -5.57
C GLU A 33 3.83 -0.24 -5.74
N ASN A 34 3.59 0.43 -6.88
CA ASN A 34 2.31 1.04 -7.16
C ASN A 34 1.17 0.00 -7.26
N ARG A 35 1.45 -1.18 -7.81
CA ARG A 35 0.48 -2.28 -7.86
C ARG A 35 0.15 -2.79 -6.46
N GLN A 36 1.16 -2.96 -5.61
CA GLN A 36 0.96 -3.36 -4.22
C GLN A 36 0.16 -2.31 -3.44
N ALA A 37 0.49 -1.02 -3.59
CA ALA A 37 -0.23 0.08 -2.96
C ALA A 37 -1.71 0.11 -3.38
N ARG A 38 -2.00 -0.10 -4.67
CA ARG A 38 -3.39 -0.21 -5.17
C ARG A 38 -4.12 -1.42 -4.58
N LYS A 39 -3.47 -2.58 -4.53
CA LYS A 39 -4.05 -3.81 -3.94
C LYS A 39 -4.35 -3.61 -2.45
N ALA A 40 -3.42 -3.01 -1.71
CA ALA A 40 -3.58 -2.70 -0.29
C ALA A 40 -4.72 -1.70 -0.05
N ARG A 41 -4.81 -0.64 -0.88
CA ARG A 41 -5.91 0.33 -0.82
C ARG A 41 -7.26 -0.34 -1.07
N SER A 42 -7.35 -1.16 -2.12
CA SER A 42 -8.60 -1.88 -2.46
C SER A 42 -9.03 -2.81 -1.33
N ARG A 43 -8.10 -3.65 -0.82
CA ARG A 43 -8.39 -4.54 0.33
C ARG A 43 -8.89 -3.76 1.55
N ARG A 44 -8.26 -2.63 1.87
CA ARG A 44 -8.67 -1.77 2.98
C ARG A 44 -10.08 -1.20 2.77
N LEU A 45 -10.42 -0.79 1.55
CA LEU A 45 -11.75 -0.27 1.23
C LEU A 45 -12.82 -1.35 1.34
N ILE A 46 -12.56 -2.55 0.84
CA ILE A 46 -13.48 -3.70 0.95
C ILE A 46 -13.70 -4.06 2.42
N GLN A 47 -12.64 -4.17 3.21
CA GLN A 47 -12.76 -4.47 4.65
C GLN A 47 -13.56 -3.39 5.38
N LYS A 48 -13.33 -2.11 5.09
CA LYS A 48 -14.09 -1.01 5.70
C LYS A 48 -15.56 -1.02 5.26
N GLY A 49 -15.84 -1.28 3.99
CA GLY A 49 -17.21 -1.43 3.46
C GLY A 49 -17.96 -2.56 4.16
N ALA A 50 -17.35 -3.74 4.29
CA ALA A 50 -17.96 -4.88 4.98
C ALA A 50 -18.29 -4.58 6.47
N LEU A 51 -17.48 -3.77 7.15
CA LEU A 51 -17.77 -3.33 8.52
C LEU A 51 -18.94 -2.34 8.55
N LEU A 52 -19.04 -1.45 7.55
CA LEU A 52 -20.16 -0.53 7.42
C LEU A 52 -21.48 -1.30 7.23
N GLU A 53 -21.48 -2.27 6.33
CA GLU A 53 -22.59 -3.20 6.09
C GLU A 53 -23.00 -3.95 7.37
N LYS A 54 -22.02 -4.51 8.10
CA LYS A 54 -22.28 -5.28 9.33
C LYS A 54 -22.85 -4.43 10.48
N TYR A 55 -22.29 -3.25 10.75
CA TYR A 55 -22.64 -2.48 11.94
C TYR A 55 -23.73 -1.43 11.70
N PHE A 56 -23.82 -0.89 10.48
CA PHE A 56 -24.82 0.12 10.12
C PHE A 56 -25.94 -0.46 9.25
N GLN A 57 -25.93 -1.77 8.97
CA GLN A 57 -26.93 -2.44 8.15
C GLN A 57 -27.09 -1.79 6.77
N ALA A 58 -25.97 -1.31 6.22
CA ALA A 58 -25.94 -0.45 5.04
C ALA A 58 -26.10 -1.18 3.69
N ASN A 59 -26.44 -2.48 3.69
CA ASN A 59 -26.51 -3.32 2.49
C ASN A 59 -27.48 -2.76 1.44
N ASN A 60 -28.54 -2.10 1.89
CA ASN A 60 -29.61 -1.58 1.03
C ASN A 60 -29.50 -0.05 0.85
N LEU A 61 -28.51 0.60 1.47
CA LEU A 61 -28.33 2.04 1.32
C LEU A 61 -27.68 2.33 -0.03
N SER A 62 -28.20 3.33 -0.73
CA SER A 62 -27.50 3.86 -1.90
C SER A 62 -26.20 4.55 -1.48
N VAL A 63 -25.32 4.81 -2.46
CA VAL A 63 -24.07 5.54 -2.21
C VAL A 63 -24.36 6.93 -1.62
N GLU A 64 -25.38 7.61 -2.10
CA GLU A 64 -25.80 8.95 -1.64
C GLU A 64 -26.31 8.90 -0.19
N GLN A 65 -27.17 7.93 0.13
CA GLN A 65 -27.68 7.74 1.50
C GLN A 65 -26.56 7.37 2.47
N THR A 66 -25.58 6.58 2.01
CA THR A 66 -24.40 6.23 2.79
C THR A 66 -23.53 7.46 3.05
N GLU A 67 -23.37 8.34 2.07
CA GLU A 67 -22.65 9.59 2.25
C GLU A 67 -23.34 10.51 3.26
N GLU A 68 -24.66 10.66 3.17
CA GLU A 68 -25.44 11.45 4.13
C GLU A 68 -25.31 10.88 5.54
N LEU A 69 -25.48 9.57 5.71
CA LEU A 69 -25.26 8.87 6.98
C LEU A 69 -23.87 9.18 7.56
N LEU A 70 -22.83 9.02 6.74
CA LEU A 70 -21.45 9.27 7.16
C LEU A 70 -21.21 10.75 7.53
N LYS A 71 -21.85 11.70 6.83
CA LYS A 71 -21.80 13.12 7.17
C LYS A 71 -22.47 13.42 8.51
N THR A 72 -23.67 12.89 8.73
CA THR A 72 -24.42 13.08 9.99
C THR A 72 -23.62 12.60 11.20
N PHE A 73 -22.92 11.48 11.07
CA PHE A 73 -22.12 10.91 12.15
C PHE A 73 -20.64 11.34 12.15
N ALA A 74 -20.19 12.14 11.18
CA ALA A 74 -18.78 12.47 11.01
C ALA A 74 -18.21 13.10 12.28
N ASP A 75 -18.88 14.12 12.83
CA ASP A 75 -18.39 14.86 14.00
C ASP A 75 -18.38 13.99 15.26
N TYR A 76 -19.42 13.17 15.46
CA TYR A 76 -19.49 12.21 16.56
C TYR A 76 -18.37 11.18 16.47
N VAL A 77 -18.19 10.55 15.29
CA VAL A 77 -17.13 9.56 15.09
C VAL A 77 -15.77 10.20 15.25
N ASN A 78 -15.55 11.41 14.71
CA ASN A 78 -14.27 12.12 14.78
C ASN A 78 -13.87 12.48 16.22
N SER A 79 -14.83 12.87 17.07
CA SER A 79 -14.60 13.18 18.49
C SER A 79 -14.38 11.94 19.35
N HIS A 80 -14.94 10.79 18.95
CA HIS A 80 -14.82 9.51 19.67
C HIS A 80 -13.84 8.54 19.01
N LYS A 81 -12.99 9.02 18.09
CA LYS A 81 -11.93 8.20 17.49
C LYS A 81 -11.06 7.63 18.62
N PRO A 82 -10.82 6.30 18.66
CA PRO A 82 -9.94 5.74 19.65
C PRO A 82 -8.55 6.36 19.46
N ASN A 83 -8.17 7.25 20.39
CA ASN A 83 -6.85 7.81 20.44
C ASN A 83 -5.87 6.64 20.58
N LYS A 84 -4.91 6.52 19.66
CA LYS A 84 -3.88 5.45 19.63
C LYS A 84 -3.18 5.23 20.99
N LYS A 85 -3.21 6.22 21.88
CA LYS A 85 -2.57 6.22 23.20
C LYS A 85 -3.37 5.49 24.31
N LEU A 86 -4.61 5.07 24.07
CA LEU A 86 -5.50 4.50 25.11
C LEU A 86 -6.07 3.12 24.75
N LEU A 87 -5.43 2.36 23.87
CA LEU A 87 -5.81 0.96 23.70
C LEU A 87 -5.35 0.15 24.93
N PRO A 88 -6.24 -0.62 25.59
CA PRO A 88 -5.83 -1.55 26.62
C PRO A 88 -4.86 -2.60 26.06
N PRO A 89 -3.89 -3.10 26.85
CA PRO A 89 -2.83 -4.03 26.41
C PRO A 89 -3.35 -5.29 25.69
N VAL A 90 -4.61 -5.65 25.94
CA VAL A 90 -5.29 -6.83 25.39
C VAL A 90 -5.38 -6.82 23.85
N TYR A 91 -5.31 -5.65 23.20
CA TYR A 91 -5.36 -5.55 21.73
C TYR A 91 -3.97 -5.52 21.05
N GLN A 92 -2.88 -5.43 21.83
CA GLN A 92 -1.52 -5.42 21.29
C GLN A 92 -0.99 -6.82 20.99
N SER A 93 -1.46 -7.85 21.70
CA SER A 93 -1.09 -9.25 21.46
C SER A 93 -1.70 -9.82 20.18
N LEU A 94 -2.94 -9.46 19.83
CA LEU A 94 -3.61 -9.99 18.63
C LEU A 94 -3.03 -9.46 17.30
N LYS A 95 -2.27 -8.36 17.31
CA LYS A 95 -1.60 -7.84 16.11
C LYS A 95 -0.23 -8.46 15.84
N ALA A 96 0.36 -9.14 16.81
CA ALA A 96 1.63 -9.84 16.63
C ALA A 96 1.45 -11.19 15.92
N ASP A 97 0.31 -11.85 16.13
CA ASP A 97 0.08 -13.21 15.62
C ASP A 97 -0.41 -13.26 14.16
N GLU A 98 -1.03 -12.19 13.63
CA GLU A 98 -1.46 -12.14 12.22
C GLU A 98 -0.34 -11.78 11.23
N ILE A 99 0.82 -11.29 11.70
CA ILE A 99 1.96 -10.91 10.83
C ILE A 99 2.89 -12.11 10.57
N THR A 100 2.74 -13.22 11.29
CA THR A 100 3.67 -14.37 11.24
C THR A 100 3.12 -15.61 10.52
N ILE A 101 2.28 -15.44 9.49
CA ILE A 101 1.77 -16.58 8.69
C ILE A 101 2.19 -16.56 7.21
N ASP A 102 2.83 -15.50 6.70
CA ASP A 102 3.13 -15.42 5.25
C ASP A 102 4.59 -15.05 4.89
N GLN A 103 5.55 -15.71 5.54
CA GLN A 103 6.99 -15.66 5.17
C GLN A 103 7.65 -17.05 5.10
N SER A 104 6.93 -18.16 5.28
CA SER A 104 7.51 -19.52 5.30
C SER A 104 7.09 -20.46 4.15
N LYS A 105 6.60 -19.92 3.04
CA LYS A 105 6.39 -20.70 1.79
C LYS A 105 7.01 -20.02 0.56
N SER A 106 8.32 -19.83 0.59
CA SER A 106 9.11 -19.55 -0.63
C SER A 106 10.55 -20.07 -0.50
N GLY A 107 10.69 -21.33 -0.12
CA GLY A 107 11.98 -21.99 -0.06
C GLY A 107 11.80 -23.49 0.07
N PHE A 108 11.48 -24.15 -1.04
CA PHE A 108 11.96 -25.44 -1.55
C PHE A 108 11.29 -25.69 -2.89
#